data_AF-A0A958KR33-F1
#
_entry.id   AF-A0A958KR33-F1
#
_cell.length_a   1.000
_cell.length_b   1.000
_cell.length_c   1.000
_cell.angle_alpha   90.00
_cell.angle_beta   90.00
_cell.angle_gamma   90.00
#
_symmetry.space_group_name_H-M   'P 1'
#
loop_
_entity.id
_entity.type
_entity.pdbx_description
1 polymer ?
#
loop_
_entity_poly.entity_id
_entity_poly.type
_entity_poly.pdbx_seq_one_letter_code
_entity_poly.pdbx_strand_id
1 'polypeptide(L)'
;MSFISDATQYLNLAENVIPSKHFKAGQIDHICYRATSTEEYKNLCEQLKTESRLLTESDVNGRPISCFFFADGILSKNNKVHVIEVASPKPGSAHTPGFEHIEIFSDQPEDKDLHFENVRIKFCDKSLLDIVQDERWEKLKNQLHSSTSIFNTSSKKTEYKGILKNTQVLEKLSDYNPRICGTIPLGIAQPNSDIDIACEVKDLSAFKQYLQTQFQKYSDFKISATNIHIACQFKVQNITVEIYGENIPTEKQRAYVHMMAEAQLISYTGEWAIDEIRSIKTRGIKTEPAFAEFYGISGDPYIALYDLYSSASTLRDLSLKRLTKM
;
A
#
# COMPACT_ATOMS: atom_id res chain seq x y z
N MET A 1 14.64 20.17 25.76
CA MET A 1 15.06 19.73 24.40
C MET A 1 13.84 19.11 23.74
N SER A 2 13.71 19.19 22.42
CA SER A 2 12.58 18.55 21.72
C SER A 2 12.81 17.05 21.62
N PHE A 3 11.74 16.26 21.54
CA PHE A 3 11.82 14.79 21.40
C PHE A 3 12.73 14.34 20.25
N ILE A 4 12.69 15.05 19.11
CA ILE A 4 13.56 14.79 17.95
C ILE A 4 15.03 15.13 18.22
N SER A 5 15.30 16.18 19.01
CA SER A 5 16.66 16.47 19.46
C SER A 5 17.21 15.35 20.33
N ASP A 6 16.39 14.79 21.22
CA ASP A 6 16.80 13.67 22.08
C ASP A 6 17.04 12.40 21.25
N ALA A 7 16.21 12.15 20.22
CA ALA A 7 16.41 11.06 19.26
C ALA A 7 17.76 11.20 18.52
N THR A 8 18.05 12.41 18.04
CA THR A 8 19.30 12.75 17.36
C THR A 8 20.52 12.52 18.27
N GLN A 9 20.43 12.93 19.54
CA GLN A 9 21.51 12.70 20.51
C GLN A 9 21.73 11.20 20.77
N TYR A 10 20.65 10.43 20.90
CA TYR A 10 20.75 8.99 21.09
C TYR A 10 21.37 8.28 19.88
N LEU A 11 20.96 8.64 18.66
CA LEU A 11 21.56 8.09 17.43
C LEU A 11 23.06 8.39 17.38
N ASN A 12 23.47 9.62 17.67
CA ASN A 12 24.89 9.99 17.68
C ASN A 12 25.68 9.23 18.77
N LEU A 13 25.09 9.03 19.94
CA LEU A 13 25.69 8.20 20.99
C LEU A 13 25.85 6.75 20.52
N ALA A 14 24.83 6.19 19.88
CA ALA A 14 24.87 4.84 19.34
C ALA A 14 25.98 4.70 18.31
N GLU A 15 26.03 5.58 17.30
CA GLU A 15 27.06 5.57 16.25
C GLU A 15 28.50 5.66 16.77
N ASN A 16 28.71 6.27 17.94
CA ASN A 16 30.05 6.35 18.55
C ASN A 16 30.50 5.03 19.19
N VAL A 17 29.57 4.16 19.58
CA VAL A 17 29.89 2.90 20.27
C VAL A 17 29.79 1.66 19.38
N ILE A 18 29.14 1.76 18.21
CA ILE A 18 29.01 0.62 17.29
C ILE A 18 30.38 0.28 16.69
N PRO A 19 30.84 -0.98 16.78
CA PRO A 19 32.07 -1.38 16.12
C PRO A 19 31.92 -1.23 14.60
N SER A 20 32.91 -0.63 13.94
CA SER A 20 32.88 -0.38 12.48
C SER A 20 32.67 -1.63 11.64
N LYS A 21 33.08 -2.81 12.14
CA LYS A 21 32.85 -4.10 11.47
C LYS A 21 31.36 -4.49 11.36
N HIS A 22 30.50 -3.92 12.20
CA HIS A 22 29.05 -4.21 12.26
C HIS A 22 28.21 -3.04 11.73
N PHE A 23 28.84 -1.98 11.18
CA PHE A 23 28.13 -0.74 10.90
C PHE A 23 28.62 -0.04 9.63
N LYS A 24 27.70 0.20 8.72
CA LYS A 24 27.81 1.06 7.54
C LYS A 24 26.81 2.21 7.67
N ALA A 25 27.17 3.35 7.12
CA ALA A 25 26.28 4.50 7.02
C ALA A 25 24.96 4.11 6.32
N GLY A 26 23.82 4.54 6.87
CA GLY A 26 22.49 4.25 6.34
C GLY A 26 21.87 2.90 6.77
N GLN A 27 22.45 2.15 7.70
CA GLN A 27 21.93 0.84 8.13
C GLN A 27 20.99 0.88 9.35
N ILE A 28 20.85 2.01 10.03
CA ILE A 28 19.92 2.10 11.17
C ILE A 28 18.49 2.11 10.63
N ASP A 29 17.73 1.06 10.95
CA ASP A 29 16.35 0.88 10.49
C ASP A 29 15.40 1.78 11.30
N HIS A 30 15.45 1.67 12.62
CA HIS A 30 14.63 2.46 13.51
C HIS A 30 15.27 2.67 14.89
N ILE A 31 14.74 3.64 15.63
CA ILE A 31 15.09 3.94 17.01
C ILE A 31 13.87 3.72 17.91
N CYS A 32 14.07 3.11 19.08
CA CYS A 32 13.00 2.82 20.03
C CYS A 32 13.03 3.72 21.26
N TYR A 33 11.89 4.33 21.57
CA TYR A 33 11.58 5.04 22.79
C TYR A 33 10.70 4.20 23.72
N ARG A 34 11.08 4.10 24.98
CA ARG A 34 10.32 3.44 26.03
C ARG A 34 9.64 4.46 26.93
N ALA A 35 8.31 4.43 26.97
CA ALA A 35 7.54 5.22 27.93
C ALA A 35 7.59 4.59 29.33
N THR A 36 7.46 5.42 30.38
CA THR A 36 7.39 4.98 31.79
C THR A 36 5.99 4.62 32.25
N SER A 37 4.97 5.17 31.57
CA SER A 37 3.57 4.92 31.86
C SER A 37 2.77 4.81 30.57
N THR A 38 1.62 4.13 30.65
CA THR A 38 0.65 4.09 29.55
C THR A 38 0.14 5.49 29.20
N GLU A 39 0.09 6.40 30.18
CA GLU A 39 -0.33 7.79 29.98
C GLU A 39 0.71 8.58 29.18
N GLU A 40 1.99 8.47 29.55
CA GLU A 40 3.09 9.06 28.76
C GLU A 40 3.11 8.51 27.33
N TYR A 41 2.96 7.19 27.16
CA TYR A 41 2.87 6.55 25.85
C TYR A 41 1.78 7.19 24.99
N LYS A 42 0.57 7.34 25.52
CA LYS A 42 -0.57 7.92 24.79
C LYS A 42 -0.31 9.38 24.42
N ASN A 43 0.13 10.19 25.39
CA ASN A 43 0.39 11.61 25.17
C ASN A 43 1.50 11.83 24.13
N LEU A 44 2.57 11.03 24.20
CA LEU A 44 3.64 11.07 23.21
C LEU A 44 3.13 10.63 21.83
N CYS A 45 2.35 9.55 21.74
CA CYS A 45 1.78 9.12 20.45
C CYS A 45 0.89 10.20 19.82
N GLU A 46 0.04 10.87 20.60
CA GLU A 46 -0.77 11.99 20.09
C GLU A 46 0.09 13.18 19.64
N GLN A 47 1.16 13.48 20.38
CA GLN A 47 2.12 14.49 19.96
C GLN A 47 2.82 14.11 18.65
N LEU A 48 3.29 12.87 18.49
CA LEU A 48 4.01 12.47 17.29
C LEU A 48 3.12 12.44 16.04
N LYS A 49 1.81 12.20 16.18
CA LYS A 49 0.86 12.27 15.06
C LYS A 49 0.79 13.67 14.40
N THR A 50 1.21 14.74 15.07
CA THR A 50 1.19 16.09 14.49
C THR A 50 2.40 16.39 13.60
N GLU A 51 3.51 15.66 13.79
CA GLU A 51 4.79 15.85 13.10
C GLU A 51 5.21 14.65 12.25
N SER A 52 4.47 13.54 12.32
CA SER A 52 4.82 12.27 11.69
C SER A 52 3.58 11.46 11.29
N ARG A 53 3.80 10.31 10.65
CA ARG A 53 2.74 9.39 10.25
C ARG A 53 2.79 8.11 11.07
N LEU A 54 1.66 7.68 11.61
CA LEU A 54 1.56 6.35 12.21
C LEU A 54 1.70 5.27 11.11
N LEU A 55 2.73 4.44 11.22
CA LEU A 55 2.96 3.28 10.36
C LEU A 55 2.16 2.07 10.82
N THR A 56 2.29 1.72 12.09
CA THR A 56 1.58 0.59 12.67
C THR A 56 1.39 0.80 14.16
N GLU A 57 0.34 0.20 14.70
CA GLU A 57 0.14 0.03 16.13
C GLU A 57 -0.18 -1.45 16.38
N SER A 58 0.54 -2.07 17.31
CA SER A 58 0.40 -3.50 17.61
C SER A 58 0.50 -3.77 19.11
N ASP A 59 -0.19 -4.82 19.56
CA ASP A 59 -0.05 -5.34 20.91
C ASP A 59 1.03 -6.41 20.97
N VAL A 60 2.11 -6.15 21.71
CA VAL A 60 3.24 -7.06 21.88
C VAL A 60 3.38 -7.44 23.34
N ASN A 61 3.01 -8.67 23.69
CA ASN A 61 3.01 -9.18 25.08
C ASN A 61 2.16 -8.33 26.05
N GLY A 62 0.96 -7.95 25.61
CA GLY A 62 -0.01 -7.22 26.45
C GLY A 62 0.31 -5.74 26.65
N ARG A 63 1.10 -5.15 25.75
CA ARG A 63 1.34 -3.70 25.72
C ARG A 63 1.30 -3.17 24.29
N PRO A 64 0.80 -1.94 24.08
CA PRO A 64 0.79 -1.32 22.78
C PRO A 64 2.19 -0.79 22.40
N ILE A 65 2.50 -0.91 21.12
CA ILE A 65 3.69 -0.38 20.45
C ILE A 65 3.24 0.32 19.17
N SER A 66 3.63 1.58 19.00
CA SER A 66 3.34 2.39 17.82
C SER A 66 4.62 2.75 17.09
N CYS A 67 4.64 2.63 15.77
CA CYS A 67 5.77 3.02 14.94
C CYS A 67 5.39 4.24 14.10
N PHE A 68 6.25 5.25 14.08
CA PHE A 68 6.01 6.54 13.43
C PHE A 68 7.04 6.80 12.34
N PHE A 69 6.59 7.24 11.16
CA PHE A 69 7.43 7.62 10.03
C PHE A 69 7.57 9.14 9.94
N PHE A 70 8.81 9.60 9.92
CA PHE A 70 9.21 11.00 9.78
C PHE A 70 9.72 11.24 8.35
N ALA A 71 9.01 12.05 7.56
CA ALA A 71 9.36 12.32 6.16
C ALA A 71 10.76 12.97 6.02
N ASP A 72 11.05 13.94 6.87
CA ASP A 72 12.37 14.61 6.92
C ASP A 72 13.48 13.72 7.49
N GLY A 73 13.13 12.62 8.15
CA GLY A 73 14.04 11.73 8.87
C GLY A 73 14.70 12.39 10.10
N ILE A 74 15.18 11.55 11.01
CA ILE A 74 16.03 11.95 12.13
C ILE A 74 17.48 11.78 11.68
N LEU A 75 18.22 12.89 11.64
CA LEU A 75 19.61 12.92 11.18
C LEU A 75 20.58 12.59 12.32
N SER A 76 21.55 11.75 12.03
CA SER A 76 22.75 11.54 12.84
C SER A 76 24.00 11.79 11.99
N LYS A 77 25.19 11.58 12.56
CA LYS A 77 26.46 11.78 11.85
C LYS A 77 26.55 10.94 10.56
N ASN A 78 26.04 9.70 10.55
CA ASN A 78 26.15 8.80 9.39
C ASN A 78 24.81 8.21 8.91
N ASN A 79 23.68 8.53 9.53
CA ASN A 79 22.38 7.98 9.16
C ASN A 79 21.30 9.05 9.02
N LYS A 80 20.27 8.67 8.25
CA LYS A 80 18.97 9.32 8.20
C LYS A 80 17.93 8.25 8.52
N VAL A 81 17.44 8.25 9.75
CA VAL A 81 16.50 7.24 10.25
C VAL A 81 15.08 7.78 10.07
N HIS A 82 14.20 7.02 9.43
CA HIS A 82 12.83 7.50 9.18
C HIS A 82 11.82 7.02 10.21
N VAL A 83 12.15 6.02 11.03
CA VAL A 83 11.19 5.36 11.92
C VAL A 83 11.56 5.50 13.38
N ILE A 84 10.59 5.95 14.19
CA ILE A 84 10.64 5.85 15.66
C ILE A 84 9.60 4.86 16.12
N GLU A 85 10.03 3.82 16.83
CA GLU A 85 9.15 2.94 17.61
C GLU A 85 8.94 3.57 18.99
N VAL A 86 7.68 3.73 19.40
CA VAL A 86 7.29 4.16 20.74
C VAL A 86 6.56 3.02 21.40
N ALA A 87 7.03 2.59 22.56
CA ALA A 87 6.52 1.38 23.16
C ALA A 87 6.19 1.58 24.64
N SER A 88 4.96 1.21 24.99
CA SER A 88 4.42 1.28 26.35
C SER A 88 5.27 0.46 27.34
N PRO A 89 5.30 0.80 28.64
CA PRO A 89 6.02 0.01 29.64
C PRO A 89 5.54 -1.45 29.67
N LYS A 90 6.43 -2.39 30.01
CA LYS A 90 6.00 -3.78 30.25
C LYS A 90 5.16 -3.82 31.53
N PRO A 91 4.05 -4.58 31.57
CA PRO A 91 3.29 -4.77 32.80
C PRO A 91 4.20 -5.23 33.95
N GLY A 92 4.15 -4.53 35.09
CA GLY A 92 4.89 -4.89 36.30
C GLY A 92 6.40 -4.60 36.28
N SER A 93 6.93 -3.87 35.29
CA SER A 93 8.35 -3.50 35.22
C SER A 93 8.55 -2.00 35.42
N ALA A 94 9.51 -1.61 36.27
CA ALA A 94 9.98 -0.24 36.34
C ALA A 94 10.95 0.04 35.18
N HIS A 95 10.76 1.14 34.47
CA HIS A 95 11.59 1.55 33.35
C HIS A 95 12.07 2.99 33.52
N THR A 96 13.27 3.28 33.03
CA THR A 96 13.74 4.66 32.85
C THR A 96 13.20 5.17 31.51
N PRO A 97 12.56 6.36 31.45
CA PRO A 97 12.04 6.90 30.20
C PRO A 97 13.18 7.22 29.26
N GLY A 98 12.96 7.05 27.96
CA GLY A 98 13.90 7.52 26.96
C GLY A 98 14.08 6.59 25.78
N PHE A 99 14.96 7.03 24.88
CA PHE A 99 15.49 6.19 23.83
C PHE A 99 16.35 5.10 24.44
N GLU A 100 16.09 3.86 24.03
CA GLU A 100 16.54 2.69 24.78
C GLU A 100 17.27 1.65 23.93
N HIS A 101 17.04 1.65 22.62
CA HIS A 101 17.80 0.88 21.63
C HIS A 101 17.63 1.44 20.22
N ILE A 102 18.53 1.05 19.32
CA ILE A 102 18.35 1.10 17.87
C ILE A 102 18.29 -0.31 17.30
N GLU A 103 17.64 -0.48 16.16
CA GLU A 103 17.74 -1.68 15.33
C GLU A 103 18.50 -1.37 14.04
N ILE A 104 19.42 -2.27 13.68
CA ILE A 104 20.30 -2.14 12.52
C ILE A 104 20.07 -3.32 11.59
N PHE A 105 19.90 -3.02 10.30
CA PHE A 105 19.84 -4.05 9.29
C PHE A 105 21.20 -4.75 9.14
N SER A 106 21.23 -6.07 9.31
CA SER A 106 22.41 -6.89 9.05
C SER A 106 22.06 -8.13 8.24
N ASP A 107 22.90 -8.42 7.25
CA ASP A 107 22.89 -9.64 6.45
C ASP A 107 23.81 -10.72 7.03
N GLN A 108 24.46 -10.47 8.17
CA GLN A 108 25.39 -11.39 8.84
C GLN A 108 24.68 -12.19 9.95
N PRO A 109 24.47 -13.51 9.79
CA PRO A 109 23.76 -14.33 10.77
C PRO A 109 24.44 -14.43 12.15
N GLU A 110 25.74 -14.13 12.23
CA GLU A 110 26.53 -14.15 13.47
C GLU A 110 26.37 -12.91 14.34
N ASP A 111 25.77 -11.83 13.82
CA ASP A 111 25.57 -10.59 14.56
C ASP A 111 24.55 -10.82 15.70
N LYS A 112 24.91 -10.37 16.90
CA LYS A 112 24.11 -10.52 18.13
C LYS A 112 23.96 -9.18 18.80
N ASP A 113 22.82 -8.99 19.47
CA ASP A 113 22.51 -7.77 20.21
C ASP A 113 23.68 -7.30 21.09
N LEU A 114 24.08 -6.05 20.91
CA LEU A 114 25.16 -5.41 21.64
C LEU A 114 24.60 -4.51 22.73
N HIS A 115 25.27 -4.53 23.88
CA HIS A 115 24.87 -3.78 25.06
C HIS A 115 26.05 -2.94 25.53
N PHE A 116 25.87 -1.62 25.51
CA PHE A 116 26.82 -0.61 25.96
C PHE A 116 26.21 0.21 27.09
N GLU A 117 27.03 1.02 27.75
CA GLU A 117 26.55 1.98 28.73
C GLU A 117 25.60 2.98 28.05
N ASN A 118 24.31 2.94 28.44
CA ASN A 118 23.21 3.75 27.91
C ASN A 118 22.76 3.48 26.45
N VAL A 119 23.40 2.55 25.73
CA VAL A 119 22.99 2.17 24.36
C VAL A 119 22.81 0.68 24.21
N ARG A 120 21.71 0.28 23.57
CA ARG A 120 21.51 -1.09 23.09
C ARG A 120 21.36 -1.09 21.57
N ILE A 121 21.96 -2.07 20.94
CA ILE A 121 21.91 -2.28 19.50
C ILE A 121 21.34 -3.67 19.28
N LYS A 122 20.27 -3.74 18.50
CA LYS A 122 19.77 -5.01 18.02
C LYS A 122 19.98 -5.12 16.52
N PHE A 123 20.04 -6.35 16.04
CA PHE A 123 20.14 -6.62 14.62
C PHE A 123 18.84 -7.20 14.09
N CYS A 124 18.42 -6.72 12.93
CA CYS A 124 17.26 -7.23 12.20
C CYS A 124 17.68 -7.65 10.78
N ASP A 125 17.01 -8.68 10.26
CA ASP A 125 17.20 -9.20 8.90
C ASP A 125 16.17 -8.61 7.91
N LYS A 126 15.25 -7.78 8.42
CA LYS A 126 14.19 -7.11 7.66
C LYS A 126 13.92 -5.73 8.23
N SER A 127 13.69 -4.76 7.36
CA SER A 127 13.28 -3.41 7.75
C SER A 127 11.87 -3.42 8.35
N LEU A 128 11.65 -2.65 9.42
CA LEU A 128 10.33 -2.44 10.00
C LEU A 128 9.38 -1.79 8.98
N LEU A 129 9.88 -0.87 8.14
CA LEU A 129 9.07 -0.25 7.09
C LEU A 129 8.63 -1.30 6.07
N ASP A 130 9.55 -2.17 5.64
CA ASP A 130 9.26 -3.25 4.69
C ASP A 130 8.22 -4.23 5.23
N ILE A 131 8.35 -4.62 6.50
CA ILE A 131 7.39 -5.51 7.17
C ILE A 131 5.98 -4.89 7.14
N VAL A 132 5.85 -3.63 7.58
CA VAL A 132 4.56 -2.93 7.60
C VAL A 132 3.98 -2.80 6.19
N GLN A 133 4.82 -2.47 5.21
CA GLN A 133 4.41 -2.34 3.82
C GLN A 133 3.93 -3.67 3.23
N ASP A 134 4.62 -4.78 3.48
CA ASP A 134 4.23 -6.11 3.03
C ASP A 134 2.93 -6.59 3.68
N GLU A 135 2.75 -6.37 4.98
CA GLU A 135 1.51 -6.71 5.67
C GLU A 135 0.31 -5.94 5.09
N ARG A 136 0.49 -4.64 4.83
CA ARG A 136 -0.53 -3.82 4.16
C ARG A 136 -0.83 -4.33 2.75
N TRP A 137 0.20 -4.69 1.99
CA TRP A 137 0.05 -5.23 0.65
C TRP A 137 -0.71 -6.55 0.66
N GLU A 138 -0.31 -7.52 1.47
CA GLU A 138 -0.97 -8.82 1.56
C GLU A 138 -2.43 -8.68 2.03
N LYS A 139 -2.71 -7.77 2.97
CA LYS A 139 -4.08 -7.45 3.38
C LYS A 139 -4.91 -6.90 2.21
N LEU A 140 -4.38 -5.95 1.43
CA LEU A 140 -5.09 -5.35 0.30
C LEU A 140 -5.26 -6.35 -0.86
N LYS A 141 -4.20 -7.08 -1.22
CA LYS A 141 -4.21 -8.13 -2.25
C LYS A 141 -5.28 -9.18 -1.99
N ASN A 142 -5.39 -9.66 -0.75
CA ASN A 142 -6.45 -10.59 -0.36
C ASN A 142 -7.86 -9.99 -0.51
N GLN A 143 -8.03 -8.69 -0.26
CA GLN A 143 -9.30 -7.99 -0.49
C GLN A 143 -9.64 -7.85 -1.98
N LEU A 144 -8.64 -7.63 -2.84
CA LEU A 144 -8.80 -7.52 -4.29
C LEU A 144 -9.18 -8.86 -4.93
N HIS A 145 -8.74 -9.98 -4.34
CA HIS A 145 -9.15 -11.31 -4.77
C HIS A 145 -10.60 -11.67 -4.39
N SER A 146 -11.16 -11.01 -3.37
CA SER A 146 -12.52 -11.23 -2.89
C SER A 146 -13.52 -10.26 -3.53
N SER A 147 -14.44 -10.79 -4.33
CA SER A 147 -15.46 -10.02 -5.08
C SER A 147 -16.38 -9.14 -4.20
N THR A 148 -16.42 -9.35 -2.88
CA THR A 148 -17.34 -8.67 -1.96
C THR A 148 -16.73 -7.47 -1.22
N SER A 149 -15.40 -7.43 -1.07
CA SER A 149 -14.65 -6.38 -0.35
C SER A 149 -14.19 -5.22 -1.22
N ILE A 150 -14.16 -5.42 -2.54
CA ILE A 150 -13.64 -4.50 -3.56
C ILE A 150 -14.24 -3.07 -3.49
N PHE A 151 -15.44 -2.91 -2.97
CA PHE A 151 -16.13 -1.61 -2.92
C PHE A 151 -15.94 -0.84 -1.62
N ASN A 152 -15.21 -1.37 -0.65
CA ASN A 152 -15.21 -0.81 0.71
C ASN A 152 -14.69 0.64 0.78
N THR A 153 -13.89 1.05 -0.19
CA THR A 153 -13.22 2.36 -0.28
C THR A 153 -13.95 3.37 -1.17
N SER A 154 -15.05 2.99 -1.82
CA SER A 154 -15.82 3.86 -2.74
C SER A 154 -16.96 4.60 -2.04
N SER A 155 -17.11 5.90 -2.32
CA SER A 155 -18.27 6.70 -1.89
C SER A 155 -19.60 6.20 -2.48
N LYS A 156 -19.54 5.47 -3.60
CA LYS A 156 -20.68 4.83 -4.28
C LYS A 156 -20.81 3.33 -4.00
N LYS A 157 -20.17 2.83 -2.95
CA LYS A 157 -20.20 1.40 -2.56
C LYS A 157 -21.58 0.77 -2.63
N THR A 158 -22.61 1.43 -2.11
CA THR A 158 -23.99 0.90 -2.08
C THR A 158 -24.57 0.77 -3.49
N GLU A 159 -24.33 1.75 -4.37
CA GLU A 159 -24.79 1.76 -5.76
C GLU A 159 -24.11 0.62 -6.54
N TYR A 160 -22.78 0.52 -6.46
CA TYR A 160 -22.03 -0.54 -7.13
C TYR A 160 -22.43 -1.94 -6.64
N LYS A 161 -22.58 -2.13 -5.32
CA LYS A 161 -23.10 -3.39 -4.76
C LYS A 161 -24.51 -3.71 -5.25
N GLY A 162 -25.36 -2.69 -5.36
CA GLY A 162 -26.71 -2.82 -5.91
C GLY A 162 -26.70 -3.26 -7.37
N ILE A 163 -25.86 -2.65 -8.21
CA ILE A 163 -25.71 -3.01 -9.62
C ILE A 163 -25.22 -4.45 -9.75
N LEU A 164 -24.16 -4.86 -9.04
CA LEU A 164 -23.68 -6.24 -9.10
C LEU A 164 -24.77 -7.23 -8.67
N LYS A 165 -25.43 -6.97 -7.54
CA LYS A 165 -26.48 -7.85 -7.02
C LYS A 165 -27.67 -7.99 -7.99
N ASN A 166 -28.08 -6.89 -8.61
CA ASN A 166 -29.24 -6.86 -9.50
C ASN A 166 -28.94 -7.45 -10.88
N THR A 167 -27.70 -7.27 -11.37
CA THR A 167 -27.27 -7.82 -12.66
C THR A 167 -26.83 -9.27 -12.58
N GLN A 168 -26.34 -9.68 -11.41
CA GLN A 168 -25.63 -10.95 -11.19
C GLN A 168 -24.49 -11.13 -12.19
N VAL A 169 -23.82 -10.03 -12.56
CA VAL A 169 -22.85 -10.02 -13.66
C VAL A 169 -21.65 -10.92 -13.36
N LEU A 170 -21.14 -10.94 -12.13
CA LEU A 170 -20.01 -11.79 -11.76
C LEU A 170 -20.41 -13.27 -11.71
N GLU A 171 -21.61 -13.57 -11.22
CA GLU A 171 -22.13 -14.94 -11.14
C GLU A 171 -22.35 -15.52 -12.53
N LYS A 172 -22.93 -14.73 -13.45
CA LYS A 172 -23.09 -15.10 -14.86
C LYS A 172 -21.75 -15.31 -15.55
N LEU A 173 -20.75 -14.48 -15.24
CA LEU A 173 -19.43 -14.57 -15.86
C LEU A 173 -18.50 -15.57 -15.17
N SER A 174 -18.96 -16.32 -14.16
CA SER A 174 -18.09 -17.15 -13.29
C SER A 174 -17.22 -18.16 -14.02
N ASP A 175 -17.70 -18.75 -15.12
CA ASP A 175 -16.94 -19.67 -15.98
C ASP A 175 -15.76 -19.01 -16.72
N TYR A 176 -15.69 -17.67 -16.72
CA TYR A 176 -14.70 -16.85 -17.43
C TYR A 176 -13.74 -16.13 -16.47
N ASN A 177 -13.59 -16.60 -15.23
CA ASN A 177 -12.72 -16.02 -14.19
C ASN A 177 -12.83 -14.48 -14.10
N PRO A 178 -14.03 -13.93 -13.77
CA PRO A 178 -14.28 -12.51 -13.86
C PRO A 178 -13.59 -11.76 -12.70
N ARG A 179 -12.87 -10.69 -13.03
CA ARG A 179 -12.23 -9.81 -12.03
C ARG A 179 -12.65 -8.36 -12.26
N ILE A 180 -13.09 -7.70 -11.20
CA ILE A 180 -13.31 -6.25 -11.24
C ILE A 180 -11.94 -5.58 -11.24
N CYS A 181 -11.72 -4.71 -12.23
CA CYS A 181 -10.47 -4.01 -12.44
C CYS A 181 -10.64 -2.49 -12.24
N GLY A 182 -9.52 -1.78 -12.32
CA GLY A 182 -9.50 -0.32 -12.41
C GLY A 182 -9.77 0.38 -11.09
N THR A 183 -10.53 1.47 -11.16
CA THR A 183 -10.49 2.54 -10.15
C THR A 183 -11.31 2.25 -8.90
N ILE A 184 -12.34 1.41 -9.03
CA ILE A 184 -13.25 1.08 -7.94
C ILE A 184 -12.57 0.24 -6.86
N PRO A 185 -11.88 -0.89 -7.19
CA PRO A 185 -11.11 -1.67 -6.21
C PRO A 185 -10.07 -0.86 -5.45
N LEU A 186 -9.48 0.14 -6.11
CA LEU A 186 -8.44 1.00 -5.56
C LEU A 186 -8.99 2.15 -4.70
N GLY A 187 -10.31 2.34 -4.65
CA GLY A 187 -10.92 3.46 -3.96
C GLY A 187 -10.70 4.81 -4.62
N ILE A 188 -10.22 4.88 -5.86
CA ILE A 188 -9.93 6.14 -6.57
C ILE A 188 -10.91 6.39 -7.74
N ALA A 189 -12.09 5.79 -7.64
CA ALA A 189 -13.20 6.01 -8.56
C ALA A 189 -13.78 7.42 -8.42
N GLN A 190 -14.08 8.04 -9.56
CA GLN A 190 -14.86 9.26 -9.66
C GLN A 190 -16.36 8.93 -9.70
N PRO A 191 -17.27 9.89 -9.47
CA PRO A 191 -18.71 9.63 -9.42
C PRO A 191 -19.31 8.95 -10.67
N ASN A 192 -18.67 9.12 -11.82
CA ASN A 192 -19.04 8.58 -13.12
C ASN A 192 -18.08 7.46 -13.60
N SER A 193 -17.26 6.89 -12.72
CA SER A 193 -16.39 5.77 -13.09
C SER A 193 -17.19 4.50 -13.38
N ASP A 194 -16.78 3.83 -14.44
CA ASP A 194 -17.36 2.58 -14.93
C ASP A 194 -16.99 1.40 -14.01
N ILE A 195 -17.79 0.33 -14.09
CA ILE A 195 -17.46 -0.97 -13.49
C ILE A 195 -16.75 -1.81 -14.54
N ASP A 196 -15.42 -1.87 -14.49
CA ASP A 196 -14.59 -2.65 -15.39
C ASP A 196 -14.49 -4.10 -14.93
N ILE A 197 -14.81 -5.06 -15.80
CA ILE A 197 -14.72 -6.51 -15.53
C ILE A 197 -13.88 -7.16 -16.62
N ALA A 198 -12.76 -7.77 -16.22
CA ALA A 198 -11.91 -8.56 -17.10
C ALA A 198 -12.26 -10.05 -17.00
N CYS A 199 -12.23 -10.76 -18.13
CA CYS A 199 -12.59 -12.17 -18.27
C CYS A 199 -11.57 -12.93 -19.11
N GLU A 200 -11.23 -14.16 -18.70
CA GLU A 200 -10.48 -15.12 -19.50
C GLU A 200 -11.43 -15.81 -20.49
N VAL A 201 -11.19 -15.64 -21.79
CA VAL A 201 -12.10 -16.08 -22.85
C VAL A 201 -11.36 -16.87 -23.93
N LYS A 202 -11.57 -18.19 -23.94
CA LYS A 202 -10.99 -19.10 -24.94
C LYS A 202 -11.73 -19.05 -26.28
N ASP A 203 -13.06 -18.98 -26.25
CA ASP A 203 -13.90 -18.88 -27.44
C ASP A 203 -14.65 -17.53 -27.45
N LEU A 204 -14.09 -16.56 -28.18
CA LEU A 204 -14.66 -15.23 -28.31
C LEU A 204 -16.04 -15.23 -28.99
N SER A 205 -16.32 -16.19 -29.87
CA SER A 205 -17.60 -16.26 -30.59
C SER A 205 -18.70 -16.76 -29.66
N ALA A 206 -18.44 -17.84 -28.92
CA ALA A 206 -19.38 -18.34 -27.91
C ALA A 206 -19.62 -17.30 -26.82
N PHE A 207 -18.57 -16.62 -26.35
CA PHE A 207 -18.70 -15.59 -25.34
C PHE A 207 -19.49 -14.37 -25.83
N LYS A 208 -19.32 -13.95 -27.10
CA LYS A 208 -20.15 -12.89 -27.70
C LYS A 208 -21.63 -13.22 -27.63
N GLN A 209 -22.01 -14.43 -28.06
CA GLN A 209 -23.40 -14.88 -28.03
C GLN A 209 -23.93 -14.94 -26.59
N TYR A 210 -23.10 -15.39 -25.66
CA TYR A 210 -23.41 -15.42 -24.23
C TYR A 210 -23.69 -14.01 -23.69
N LEU A 211 -22.80 -13.05 -23.93
CA LEU A 211 -22.97 -11.66 -23.49
C LEU A 211 -24.23 -11.02 -24.08
N GLN A 212 -24.50 -11.23 -25.37
CA GLN A 212 -25.73 -10.75 -26.00
C GLN A 212 -26.97 -11.33 -25.31
N THR A 213 -26.99 -12.63 -25.06
CA THR A 213 -28.12 -13.31 -24.41
C THR A 213 -28.37 -12.78 -23.00
N GLN A 214 -27.30 -12.57 -22.23
CA GLN A 214 -27.40 -12.15 -20.83
C GLN A 214 -27.71 -10.66 -20.65
N PHE A 215 -27.14 -9.80 -21.50
CA PHE A 215 -27.04 -8.36 -21.21
C PHE A 215 -27.64 -7.43 -22.28
N GLN A 216 -28.08 -7.91 -23.44
CA GLN A 216 -28.66 -7.03 -24.50
C GLN A 216 -29.91 -6.25 -24.06
N LYS A 217 -30.58 -6.71 -23.00
CA LYS A 217 -31.78 -6.08 -22.43
C LYS A 217 -31.50 -4.80 -21.66
N TYR A 218 -30.25 -4.53 -21.29
CA TYR A 218 -29.88 -3.33 -20.56
C TYR A 218 -29.74 -2.13 -21.51
N SER A 219 -29.90 -0.91 -20.98
CA SER A 219 -29.77 0.31 -21.77
C SER A 219 -28.33 0.49 -22.25
N ASP A 220 -28.17 1.21 -23.36
CA ASP A 220 -26.87 1.51 -23.99
C ASP A 220 -25.99 0.27 -24.23
N PHE A 221 -26.61 -0.90 -24.43
CA PHE A 221 -25.88 -2.12 -24.75
C PHE A 221 -25.11 -1.98 -26.06
N LYS A 222 -23.80 -2.20 -26.01
CA LYS A 222 -22.92 -2.27 -27.18
C LYS A 222 -21.96 -3.43 -27.01
N ILE A 223 -21.68 -4.12 -28.10
CA ILE A 223 -20.70 -5.20 -28.12
C ILE A 223 -19.85 -5.09 -29.38
N SER A 224 -18.54 -5.17 -29.20
CA SER A 224 -17.54 -5.16 -30.26
C SER A 224 -16.60 -6.35 -30.05
N ALA A 225 -16.21 -7.01 -31.14
CA ALA A 225 -15.34 -8.16 -31.10
C ALA A 225 -14.30 -8.07 -32.21
N THR A 226 -13.08 -8.47 -31.90
CA THR A 226 -11.99 -8.68 -32.85
C THR A 226 -11.58 -10.16 -32.82
N ASN A 227 -10.51 -10.52 -33.52
CA ASN A 227 -9.97 -11.89 -33.46
C ASN A 227 -9.22 -12.19 -32.15
N ILE A 228 -8.92 -11.17 -31.33
CA ILE A 228 -8.09 -11.33 -30.13
C ILE A 228 -8.80 -10.93 -28.83
N HIS A 229 -9.82 -10.08 -28.91
CA HIS A 229 -10.57 -9.62 -27.73
C HIS A 229 -12.02 -9.29 -28.07
N ILE A 230 -12.82 -9.14 -27.02
CA ILE A 230 -14.20 -8.67 -27.05
C ILE A 230 -14.43 -7.64 -25.95
N ALA A 231 -15.19 -6.59 -26.28
CA ALA A 231 -15.60 -5.57 -25.33
C ALA A 231 -17.12 -5.41 -25.42
N CYS A 232 -17.77 -5.48 -24.27
CA CYS A 232 -19.21 -5.31 -24.11
C CYS A 232 -19.47 -4.26 -23.04
N GLN A 233 -20.35 -3.30 -23.33
CA GLN A 233 -20.80 -2.32 -22.36
C GLN A 233 -22.31 -2.30 -22.28
N PHE A 234 -22.85 -1.94 -21.12
CA PHE A 234 -24.25 -1.60 -20.91
C PHE A 234 -24.39 -0.70 -19.69
N LYS A 235 -25.55 -0.06 -19.51
CA LYS A 235 -25.81 0.81 -18.36
C LYS A 235 -26.85 0.25 -17.40
N VAL A 236 -26.61 0.50 -16.12
CA VAL A 236 -27.55 0.25 -15.02
C VAL A 236 -27.50 1.46 -14.09
N GLN A 237 -28.64 2.10 -13.84
CA GLN A 237 -28.72 3.29 -12.96
C GLN A 237 -27.72 4.40 -13.33
N ASN A 238 -27.50 4.63 -14.63
CA ASN A 238 -26.54 5.60 -15.20
C ASN A 238 -25.05 5.27 -14.99
N ILE A 239 -24.71 4.12 -14.42
CA ILE A 239 -23.34 3.60 -14.35
C ILE A 239 -23.12 2.63 -15.51
N THR A 240 -22.00 2.77 -16.22
CA THR A 240 -21.58 1.80 -17.23
C THR A 240 -20.96 0.59 -16.57
N VAL A 241 -21.34 -0.59 -17.03
CA VAL A 241 -20.61 -1.84 -16.78
C VAL A 241 -19.90 -2.20 -18.07
N GLU A 242 -18.58 -2.31 -18.00
CA GLU A 242 -17.73 -2.73 -19.12
C GLU A 242 -17.18 -4.13 -18.85
N ILE A 243 -17.36 -5.03 -19.80
CA ILE A 243 -16.85 -6.39 -19.77
C ILE A 243 -15.84 -6.52 -20.91
N TYR A 244 -14.59 -6.79 -20.56
CA TYR A 244 -13.51 -7.08 -21.49
C TYR A 244 -13.14 -8.55 -21.40
N GLY A 245 -12.96 -9.20 -22.54
CA GLY A 245 -12.57 -10.61 -22.60
C GLY A 245 -11.52 -10.87 -23.66
N GLU A 246 -10.51 -11.66 -23.32
CA GLU A 246 -9.46 -12.09 -24.25
C GLU A 246 -8.93 -13.47 -23.86
N ASN A 247 -8.21 -14.13 -24.76
CA ASN A 247 -7.62 -15.45 -24.51
C ASN A 247 -6.30 -15.35 -23.71
N ILE A 248 -6.38 -14.66 -22.56
CA ILE A 248 -5.31 -14.49 -21.59
C ILE A 248 -5.93 -14.66 -20.19
N PRO A 249 -5.30 -15.41 -19.27
CA PRO A 249 -5.76 -15.50 -17.89
C PRO A 249 -5.96 -14.10 -17.29
N THR A 250 -7.08 -13.87 -16.62
CA THR A 250 -7.47 -12.53 -16.14
C THR A 250 -6.37 -11.84 -15.35
N GLU A 251 -5.64 -12.59 -14.52
CA GLU A 251 -4.54 -12.09 -13.68
C GLU A 251 -3.30 -11.62 -14.47
N LYS A 252 -3.22 -11.93 -15.77
CA LYS A 252 -2.15 -11.52 -16.68
C LYS A 252 -2.60 -10.44 -17.67
N GLN A 253 -3.89 -10.11 -17.71
CA GLN A 253 -4.42 -9.05 -18.57
C GLN A 253 -3.94 -7.68 -18.08
N ARG A 254 -3.74 -6.74 -19.01
CA ARG A 254 -3.14 -5.43 -18.70
C ARG A 254 -3.90 -4.67 -17.62
N ALA A 255 -5.23 -4.62 -17.72
CA ALA A 255 -6.08 -3.92 -16.76
C ALA A 255 -5.91 -4.44 -15.33
N TYR A 256 -5.78 -5.76 -15.17
CA TYR A 256 -5.55 -6.37 -13.86
C TYR A 256 -4.13 -6.08 -13.36
N VAL A 257 -3.11 -6.27 -14.21
CA VAL A 257 -1.70 -6.03 -13.84
C VAL A 257 -1.48 -4.57 -13.43
N HIS A 258 -2.03 -3.61 -14.17
CA HIS A 258 -1.99 -2.18 -13.82
C HIS A 258 -2.62 -1.93 -12.46
N MET A 259 -3.85 -2.41 -12.25
CA MET A 259 -4.53 -2.27 -10.97
C MET A 259 -3.72 -2.86 -9.82
N MET A 260 -3.04 -3.99 -10.02
CA MET A 260 -2.23 -4.61 -8.96
C MET A 260 -0.96 -3.81 -8.63
N ALA A 261 -0.26 -3.26 -9.63
CA ALA A 261 0.87 -2.34 -9.40
C ALA A 261 0.42 -1.08 -8.65
N GLU A 262 -0.69 -0.49 -9.09
CA GLU A 262 -1.32 0.67 -8.48
C GLU A 262 -1.75 0.42 -7.03
N ALA A 263 -2.38 -0.73 -6.77
CA ALA A 263 -2.76 -1.17 -5.43
C ALA A 263 -1.54 -1.32 -4.52
N GLN A 264 -0.46 -1.92 -5.01
CA GLN A 264 0.75 -2.14 -4.23
C GLN A 264 1.41 -0.80 -3.86
N LEU A 265 1.51 0.15 -4.80
CA LEU A 265 1.98 1.50 -4.54
C LEU A 265 1.14 2.22 -3.47
N ILE A 266 -0.19 2.16 -3.57
CA ILE A 266 -1.09 2.71 -2.55
C ILE A 266 -0.84 2.04 -1.20
N SER A 267 -0.71 0.71 -1.15
CA SER A 267 -0.51 -0.01 0.11
C SER A 267 0.78 0.39 0.83
N TYR A 268 1.85 0.64 0.07
CA TYR A 268 3.14 1.04 0.60
C TYR A 268 3.19 2.50 1.07
N THR A 269 2.38 3.35 0.44
CA THR A 269 2.39 4.80 0.67
C THR A 269 1.34 5.21 1.69
N GLY A 270 0.22 4.48 1.81
CA GLY A 270 -0.88 4.74 2.72
C GLY A 270 -2.02 5.58 2.12
N GLU A 271 -3.07 5.81 2.92
CA GLU A 271 -4.34 6.41 2.45
C GLU A 271 -4.18 7.80 1.82
N TRP A 272 -3.21 8.60 2.25
CA TRP A 272 -2.97 9.92 1.66
C TRP A 272 -2.70 9.88 0.14
N ALA A 273 -2.10 8.79 -0.36
CA ALA A 273 -1.88 8.62 -1.79
C ALA A 273 -3.21 8.53 -2.55
N ILE A 274 -4.25 7.95 -1.95
CA ILE A 274 -5.58 7.84 -2.56
C ILE A 274 -6.15 9.24 -2.78
N ASP A 275 -6.05 10.14 -1.80
CA ASP A 275 -6.61 11.48 -1.88
C ASP A 275 -5.85 12.35 -2.89
N GLU A 276 -4.53 12.27 -2.91
CA GLU A 276 -3.70 12.96 -3.91
C GLU A 276 -3.97 12.46 -5.33
N ILE A 277 -4.05 11.14 -5.53
CA ILE A 277 -4.37 10.56 -6.84
C ILE A 277 -5.78 10.95 -7.29
N ARG A 278 -6.77 10.94 -6.38
CA ARG A 278 -8.12 11.46 -6.66
C ARG A 278 -8.07 12.92 -7.10
N SER A 279 -7.31 13.76 -6.38
CA SER A 279 -7.12 15.17 -6.71
C SER A 279 -6.53 15.35 -8.12
N ILE A 280 -5.46 14.62 -8.45
CA ILE A 280 -4.84 14.60 -9.78
C ILE A 280 -5.88 14.25 -10.86
N LYS A 281 -6.69 13.21 -10.63
CA LYS A 281 -7.71 12.73 -11.57
C LYS A 281 -8.86 13.73 -11.79
N THR A 282 -9.14 14.64 -10.84
CA THR A 282 -10.16 15.69 -11.06
C THR A 282 -9.82 16.62 -12.23
N ARG A 283 -8.55 16.67 -12.65
CA ARG A 283 -8.08 17.41 -13.82
C ARG A 283 -8.34 16.70 -15.16
N GLY A 284 -9.06 15.57 -15.15
CA GLY A 284 -9.32 14.76 -16.35
C GLY A 284 -8.18 13.79 -16.71
N ILE A 285 -7.18 13.66 -15.84
CA ILE A 285 -6.04 12.75 -16.02
C ILE A 285 -6.50 11.30 -15.76
N LYS A 286 -6.11 10.38 -16.65
CA LYS A 286 -6.39 8.94 -16.51
C LYS A 286 -5.60 8.32 -15.36
N THR A 287 -5.97 7.11 -14.95
CA THR A 287 -5.42 6.47 -13.74
C THR A 287 -3.91 6.26 -13.83
N GLU A 288 -3.43 5.59 -14.87
CA GLU A 288 -2.01 5.25 -15.04
C GLU A 288 -1.13 6.51 -15.13
N PRO A 289 -1.48 7.55 -15.93
CA PRO A 289 -0.76 8.83 -15.90
C PRO A 289 -0.83 9.55 -14.54
N ALA A 290 -1.93 9.43 -13.79
CA ALA A 290 -2.04 10.04 -12.47
C ALA A 290 -1.07 9.41 -11.46
N PHE A 291 -0.91 8.08 -11.51
CA PHE A 291 0.11 7.38 -10.74
C PHE A 291 1.52 7.78 -11.18
N ALA A 292 1.76 7.88 -12.48
CA ALA A 292 3.06 8.29 -12.99
C ALA A 292 3.45 9.70 -12.54
N GLU A 293 2.51 10.65 -12.59
CA GLU A 293 2.71 12.01 -12.08
C GLU A 293 3.01 12.01 -10.57
N PHE A 294 2.21 11.29 -9.78
CA PHE A 294 2.35 11.26 -8.32
C PHE A 294 3.67 10.64 -7.86
N TYR A 295 4.03 9.47 -8.38
CA TYR A 295 5.25 8.74 -8.00
C TYR A 295 6.50 9.20 -8.77
N GLY A 296 6.35 10.09 -9.77
CA GLY A 296 7.45 10.53 -10.62
C GLY A 296 8.00 9.42 -11.51
N ILE A 297 7.12 8.54 -12.00
CA ILE A 297 7.46 7.46 -12.93
C ILE A 297 7.69 8.08 -14.31
N SER A 298 8.83 7.77 -14.91
CA SER A 298 9.22 8.30 -16.23
C SER A 298 8.82 7.34 -17.35
N GLY A 299 8.66 7.87 -18.56
CA GLY A 299 8.28 7.10 -19.75
C GLY A 299 6.77 7.02 -19.96
N ASP A 300 6.34 6.03 -20.76
CA ASP A 300 4.91 5.78 -20.99
C ASP A 300 4.29 5.16 -19.72
N PRO A 301 3.25 5.78 -19.12
CA PRO A 301 2.67 5.31 -17.85
C PRO A 301 2.12 3.89 -17.92
N TYR A 302 1.56 3.49 -19.06
CA TYR A 302 0.96 2.16 -19.26
C TYR A 302 2.02 1.07 -19.41
N ILE A 303 3.17 1.38 -20.00
CA ILE A 303 4.28 0.43 -20.08
C ILE A 303 4.97 0.36 -18.71
N ALA A 304 5.31 1.51 -18.13
CA ALA A 304 6.07 1.57 -16.89
C ALA A 304 5.35 0.88 -15.72
N LEU A 305 4.05 1.13 -15.52
CA LEU A 305 3.29 0.47 -14.44
C LEU A 305 3.13 -1.04 -14.67
N TYR A 306 3.02 -1.48 -15.93
CA TYR A 306 2.95 -2.90 -16.25
C TYR A 306 4.25 -3.61 -15.85
N ASP A 307 5.40 -3.03 -16.21
CA ASP A 307 6.72 -3.60 -15.91
C ASP A 307 7.01 -3.57 -14.40
N LEU A 308 6.59 -2.50 -13.70
CA LEU A 308 6.78 -2.34 -12.26
C LEU A 308 6.14 -3.45 -11.43
N TYR A 309 5.02 -4.04 -11.87
CA TYR A 309 4.36 -5.12 -11.12
C TYR A 309 5.27 -6.33 -10.89
N SER A 310 6.28 -6.52 -11.74
CA SER A 310 7.25 -7.61 -11.60
C SER A 310 8.35 -7.35 -10.56
N SER A 311 8.46 -6.13 -10.01
CA SER A 311 9.55 -5.70 -9.13
C SER A 311 9.05 -5.04 -7.84
N ALA A 312 8.87 -5.84 -6.79
CA ALA A 312 8.45 -5.34 -5.48
C ALA A 312 9.45 -4.32 -4.88
N SER A 313 10.75 -4.52 -5.07
CA SER A 313 11.78 -3.59 -4.57
C SER A 313 11.67 -2.21 -5.23
N THR A 314 11.49 -2.16 -6.55
CA THR A 314 11.31 -0.89 -7.26
C THR A 314 10.05 -0.15 -6.81
N LEU A 315 8.97 -0.88 -6.53
CA LEU A 315 7.75 -0.30 -5.98
C LEU A 315 7.99 0.29 -4.57
N ARG A 316 8.73 -0.40 -3.70
CA ARG A 316 9.12 0.14 -2.38
C ARG A 316 9.95 1.41 -2.50
N ASP A 317 10.95 1.42 -3.37
CA ASP A 317 11.82 2.59 -3.58
C ASP A 317 11.03 3.81 -4.05
N LEU A 318 10.08 3.61 -4.98
CA LEU A 318 9.19 4.68 -5.46
C LEU A 318 8.29 5.21 -4.33
N SER A 319 7.71 4.30 -3.55
CA SER A 319 6.88 4.67 -2.39
C SER A 319 7.69 5.43 -1.33
N LEU A 320 8.90 4.97 -0.99
CA LEU A 320 9.77 5.64 -0.02
C LEU A 320 10.21 7.03 -0.53
N LYS A 321 10.62 7.14 -1.80
CA LYS A 321 10.94 8.43 -2.42
C LYS A 321 9.76 9.39 -2.39
N ARG A 322 8.53 8.89 -2.49
CA ARG A 322 7.33 9.72 -2.40
C ARG A 322 7.01 10.12 -0.95
N LEU A 323 7.18 9.21 0.00
CA LEU A 323 7.01 9.48 1.43
C LEU A 323 7.98 10.55 1.97
N THR A 324 9.15 10.72 1.34
CA THR A 324 10.24 11.62 1.78
C THR A 324 10.31 12.96 1.03
N LYS A 325 9.40 13.22 0.09
CA LYS A 325 9.34 14.47 -0.71
C LYS A 325 8.30 15.48 -0.23
N MET A 326 7.68 15.22 0.91
CA MET A 326 6.72 16.09 1.56
C MET A 326 7.40 16.86 2.68
#